data_AF-A0A0N0DC19-F1
#
_entry.id   AF-A0A0N0DC19-F1
#
_cell.length_a   1.000
_cell.length_b   1.000
_cell.length_c   1.000
_cell.angle_alpha   90.00
_cell.angle_beta   90.00
_cell.angle_gamma   90.00
#
_symmetry.space_group_name_H-M   'P 1'
#
loop_
_entity.id
_entity.type
_entity.pdbx_description
1 polymer ?
#
loop_
_entity_poly.entity_id
_entity_poly.type
_entity_poly.pdbx_seq_one_letter_code
_entity_poly.pdbx_strand_id
1 'polypeptide(L)'
;MAEGTEPAERQRTPDATDIEMLRALLRNGVAAIHQSPEAKMTPSTYMELYTAVSKLITRKKYEDGKLLGETIYKDVSKFLAEHLQSVARTLESQDDSALLSAYFAEWDQYTFSATKVDRILNLLNRHYILRNTSEGKKGIYPILLLHFVQWRSQVWDKVSSRVIDCAQRAVEKNDGNTGRMNDMIQSFEKSGVDTDAISGDDDRTRIRKSLEAPFVLEVEKLERELDEIAAKNGNMKVEMGSR
;
A
#
# COMPACT_ATOMS: atom_id res chain seq x y z
N MET A 1 38.42 49.98 -11.24
CA MET A 1 38.51 48.70 -10.51
C MET A 1 37.10 48.17 -10.33
N ALA A 2 36.68 47.22 -11.16
CA ALA A 2 35.45 46.47 -10.98
C ALA A 2 35.49 45.27 -11.91
N GLU A 3 35.67 44.07 -11.36
CA GLU A 3 35.12 42.83 -11.90
C GLU A 3 35.28 41.73 -10.85
N GLY A 4 34.25 41.57 -10.03
CA GLY A 4 34.01 40.38 -9.23
C GLY A 4 33.08 39.48 -10.02
N THR A 5 33.64 38.55 -10.78
CA THR A 5 32.86 37.53 -11.48
C THR A 5 32.67 36.35 -10.54
N GLU A 6 31.51 36.28 -9.87
CA GLU A 6 31.06 35.05 -9.22
C GLU A 6 30.84 33.96 -10.28
N PRO A 7 31.31 32.72 -10.08
CA PRO A 7 31.07 31.65 -11.03
C PRO A 7 29.62 31.18 -10.92
N ALA A 8 28.87 31.37 -12.01
CA ALA A 8 27.57 30.75 -12.21
C ALA A 8 27.68 29.23 -12.04
N GLU A 9 27.06 28.71 -10.98
CA GLU A 9 26.91 27.29 -10.71
C GLU A 9 26.11 26.65 -11.87
N ARG A 10 26.83 26.05 -12.83
CA ARG A 10 26.23 25.37 -13.97
C ARG A 10 25.45 24.17 -13.46
N GLN A 11 24.14 24.31 -13.27
CA GLN A 11 23.24 23.20 -12.99
C GLN A 11 23.26 22.19 -14.15
N ARG A 12 24.07 21.14 -14.02
CA ARG A 12 24.08 19.98 -14.92
C ARG A 12 22.67 19.38 -14.99
N THR A 13 22.19 19.10 -16.19
CA THR A 13 21.07 18.19 -16.41
C THR A 13 21.45 16.82 -15.83
N PRO A 14 20.61 16.20 -14.98
CA PRO A 14 20.86 14.83 -14.56
C PRO A 14 20.79 13.92 -15.79
N ASP A 15 21.79 13.07 -15.97
CA ASP A 15 21.82 12.09 -17.04
C ASP A 15 20.80 10.95 -16.76
N ALA A 16 20.46 10.14 -17.75
CA ALA A 16 19.64 8.93 -17.57
C ALA A 16 20.21 8.03 -16.45
N THR A 17 21.53 8.02 -16.33
CA THR A 17 22.28 7.38 -15.24
C THR A 17 21.86 7.89 -13.85
N ASP A 18 21.66 9.20 -13.68
CA ASP A 18 21.25 9.78 -12.38
C ASP A 18 19.81 9.40 -12.01
N ILE A 19 18.91 9.30 -12.99
CA ILE A 19 17.54 8.85 -12.77
C ILE A 19 17.52 7.40 -12.28
N GLU A 20 18.28 6.52 -12.94
CA GLU A 20 18.33 5.11 -12.55
C GLU A 20 18.99 4.91 -11.18
N MET A 21 20.02 5.71 -10.85
CA MET A 21 20.61 5.71 -9.51
C MET A 21 19.60 6.11 -8.43
N LEU A 22 18.81 7.16 -8.66
CA LEU A 22 17.77 7.60 -7.72
C LEU A 22 16.66 6.56 -7.58
N ARG A 23 16.27 5.89 -8.67
CA ARG A 23 15.29 4.79 -8.64
C ARG A 23 15.83 3.58 -7.89
N ALA A 24 17.09 3.20 -8.11
CA ALA A 24 17.73 2.11 -7.39
C ALA A 24 17.82 2.40 -5.89
N LEU A 25 18.21 3.63 -5.52
CA LEU A 25 18.20 4.08 -4.12
C LEU A 25 16.81 3.92 -3.49
N LEU A 26 15.76 4.34 -4.21
CA LEU A 26 14.39 4.22 -3.72
C LEU A 26 13.95 2.76 -3.55
N ARG A 27 14.21 1.90 -4.54
CA ARG A 27 13.88 0.47 -4.46
C ARG A 27 14.60 -0.20 -3.29
N ASN A 28 15.89 0.08 -3.11
CA ASN A 28 16.67 -0.45 -2.01
C ASN A 28 16.16 0.05 -0.65
N GLY A 29 15.76 1.33 -0.56
CA GLY A 29 15.16 1.88 0.65
C GLY A 29 13.82 1.23 1.01
N VAL A 30 12.93 1.04 0.03
CA VAL A 30 11.64 0.35 0.24
C VAL A 30 11.87 -1.11 0.66
N ALA A 31 12.85 -1.79 0.05
CA ALA A 31 13.22 -3.15 0.41
C ALA A 31 13.77 -3.24 1.83
N ALA A 32 14.67 -2.34 2.22
CA ALA A 32 15.25 -2.30 3.56
C ALA A 32 14.19 -2.07 4.65
N ILE A 33 13.17 -1.23 4.37
CA ILE A 33 12.07 -0.99 5.31
C ILE A 33 11.27 -2.28 5.55
N HIS A 34 10.99 -3.05 4.51
CA HIS A 34 10.26 -4.32 4.63
C HIS A 34 11.11 -5.45 5.25
N GLN A 35 12.42 -5.42 5.07
CA GLN A 35 13.34 -6.41 5.67
C GLN A 35 13.61 -6.17 7.16
N SER A 36 13.49 -4.92 7.63
CA SER A 36 13.67 -4.58 9.04
C SER A 36 12.66 -3.53 9.48
N PRO A 37 11.38 -3.92 9.60
CA PRO A 37 10.30 -3.00 9.94
C PRO A 37 10.56 -2.26 11.25
N GLU A 38 11.06 -2.95 12.27
CA GLU A 38 11.36 -2.40 13.61
C GLU A 38 12.57 -1.45 13.64
N ALA A 39 13.44 -1.48 12.62
CA ALA A 39 14.58 -0.60 12.56
C ALA A 39 14.13 0.86 12.52
N LYS A 40 14.68 1.67 13.44
CA LYS A 40 14.48 3.12 13.42
C LYS A 40 15.20 3.67 12.20
N MET A 41 14.43 4.16 11.25
CA MET A 41 14.99 4.89 10.12
C MET A 41 15.64 6.18 10.63
N THR A 42 16.91 6.39 10.29
CA THR A 42 17.60 7.62 10.68
C THR A 42 16.99 8.81 9.92
N PRO A 43 17.03 10.04 10.50
CA PRO A 43 16.61 11.23 9.78
C PRO A 43 17.35 11.43 8.46
N SER A 44 18.63 11.03 8.36
CA SER A 44 19.42 11.11 7.12
C SER A 44 18.84 10.19 6.04
N THR A 45 18.61 8.92 6.37
CA THR A 45 18.04 7.93 5.43
C THR A 45 16.65 8.37 4.94
N TYR A 46 15.80 8.88 5.85
CA TYR A 46 14.51 9.43 5.45
C TYR A 46 14.66 10.60 4.48
N MET A 47 15.53 11.57 4.79
CA MET A 47 15.74 12.74 3.96
C MET A 47 16.36 12.39 2.60
N GLU A 48 17.26 11.41 2.53
CA GLU A 48 17.84 10.91 1.28
C GLU A 48 16.77 10.30 0.38
N LEU A 49 15.94 9.40 0.91
CA LEU A 49 14.85 8.77 0.16
C LEU A 49 13.80 9.80 -0.26
N TYR A 50 13.37 10.68 0.65
CA TYR A 50 12.42 11.74 0.34
C TYR A 50 12.96 12.71 -0.73
N THR A 51 14.24 13.06 -0.64
CA THR A 51 14.91 13.91 -1.65
C THR A 51 14.99 13.21 -3.00
N ALA A 52 15.24 11.90 -3.04
CA ALA A 52 15.23 11.12 -4.27
C ALA A 52 13.85 11.15 -4.93
N VAL A 53 12.78 10.89 -4.17
CA VAL A 53 11.40 10.98 -4.65
C VAL A 53 11.08 12.39 -5.14
N SER A 54 11.46 13.42 -4.38
CA SER A 54 11.26 14.81 -4.77
C SER A 54 11.95 15.15 -6.09
N LYS A 55 13.22 14.75 -6.27
CA LYS A 55 13.97 14.96 -7.52
C LYS A 55 13.32 14.24 -8.72
N LEU A 56 12.76 13.04 -8.50
CA LEU A 56 12.11 12.24 -9.55
C LEU A 56 10.73 12.80 -9.93
N ILE A 57 9.97 13.36 -8.98
CA ILE A 57 8.57 13.77 -9.18
C ILE A 57 8.40 15.27 -9.48
N THR A 58 9.14 16.13 -8.78
CA THR A 58 8.85 17.59 -8.77
C THR A 58 9.74 18.41 -9.71
N ARG A 59 10.79 17.84 -10.30
CA ARG A 59 11.61 18.56 -11.28
C ARG A 59 10.79 18.83 -12.54
N LYS A 60 10.29 20.07 -12.66
CA LYS A 60 9.52 20.66 -13.79
C LYS A 60 10.08 20.42 -15.19
N LYS A 61 11.31 19.94 -15.33
CA LYS A 61 12.02 19.79 -16.60
C LYS A 61 11.60 18.57 -17.41
N TYR A 62 10.75 17.70 -16.85
CA TYR A 62 10.27 16.50 -17.50
C TYR A 62 8.78 16.64 -17.84
N GLU A 63 8.45 16.73 -19.14
CA GLU A 63 7.15 16.23 -19.60
C GLU A 63 6.96 14.75 -19.18
N ASP A 64 8.07 14.04 -18.94
CA ASP A 64 8.16 12.69 -18.39
C ASP A 64 7.83 12.55 -16.90
N GLY A 65 7.53 13.62 -16.15
CA GLY A 65 7.19 13.50 -14.72
C GLY A 65 5.99 12.56 -14.46
N LYS A 66 5.07 12.48 -15.43
CA LYS A 66 3.98 11.49 -15.45
C LYS A 66 4.49 10.07 -15.67
N LEU A 67 5.40 9.89 -16.64
CA LEU A 67 6.00 8.59 -16.97
C LEU A 67 6.87 8.07 -15.84
N LEU A 68 7.63 8.94 -15.16
CA LEU A 68 8.43 8.56 -13.99
C LEU A 68 7.55 8.19 -12.81
N GLY A 69 6.47 8.94 -12.54
CA GLY A 69 5.50 8.58 -11.49
C GLY A 69 4.90 7.19 -11.71
N GLU A 70 4.47 6.90 -12.94
CA GLU A 70 3.96 5.57 -13.31
C GLU A 70 5.02 4.48 -13.16
N THR A 71 6.24 4.77 -13.59
CA THR A 71 7.37 3.83 -13.50
C THR A 71 7.72 3.51 -12.04
N ILE A 72 7.79 4.52 -11.17
CA ILE A 72 8.04 4.32 -9.73
C ILE A 72 6.90 3.52 -9.10
N TYR A 73 5.64 3.84 -9.44
CA TYR A 73 4.49 3.09 -8.93
C TYR A 73 4.54 1.62 -9.33
N LYS A 74 4.89 1.32 -10.59
CA LYS A 74 5.08 -0.04 -11.10
C LYS A 74 6.23 -0.76 -10.42
N ASP A 75 7.37 -0.09 -10.21
CA ASP A 75 8.52 -0.64 -9.50
C ASP A 75 8.15 -1.05 -8.06
N VAL A 76 7.45 -0.17 -7.34
CA VAL A 76 6.99 -0.44 -5.97
C VAL A 76 5.98 -1.59 -5.97
N SER A 77 4.99 -1.56 -6.86
CA SER A 77 3.99 -2.63 -6.98
C SER A 77 4.62 -3.99 -7.26
N LYS A 78 5.60 -4.04 -8.18
CA LYS A 78 6.36 -5.26 -8.49
C LYS A 78 7.14 -5.76 -7.27
N PHE A 79 7.87 -4.89 -6.59
CA PHE A 79 8.61 -5.25 -5.39
C PHE A 79 7.68 -5.83 -4.31
N LEU A 80 6.55 -5.16 -4.02
CA LEU A 80 5.59 -5.64 -3.02
C LEU A 80 5.06 -7.03 -3.37
N ALA A 81 4.75 -7.25 -4.65
CA ALA A 81 4.28 -8.55 -5.11
C ALA A 81 5.32 -9.66 -4.89
N GLU A 82 6.57 -9.41 -5.28
CA GLU A 82 7.68 -10.36 -5.08
C GLU A 82 7.96 -10.64 -3.60
N HIS A 83 7.98 -9.59 -2.77
CA HIS A 83 8.15 -9.71 -1.33
C HIS A 83 7.04 -10.54 -0.69
N LEU A 84 5.77 -10.22 -0.96
CA LEU A 84 4.63 -10.92 -0.40
C LEU A 84 4.46 -12.34 -0.91
N GLN A 85 4.91 -12.66 -2.12
CA GLN A 85 5.00 -14.04 -2.58
C GLN A 85 5.96 -14.86 -1.72
N SER A 86 7.06 -14.27 -1.25
CA SER A 86 7.97 -14.92 -0.29
C SER A 86 7.30 -15.11 1.07
N VAL A 87 6.61 -14.08 1.58
CA VAL A 87 5.86 -14.15 2.84
C VAL A 87 4.81 -15.25 2.79
N ALA A 88 4.04 -15.32 1.71
CA ALA A 88 3.03 -16.35 1.51
C ALA A 88 3.62 -17.75 1.57
N ARG A 89 4.76 -18.01 0.90
CA ARG A 89 5.44 -19.31 0.96
C ARG A 89 5.87 -19.68 2.39
N THR A 90 6.39 -18.71 3.13
CA THR A 90 6.77 -18.90 4.54
C THR A 90 5.55 -19.30 5.37
N LEU A 91 4.42 -18.61 5.20
CA LEU A 91 3.17 -18.92 5.89
C LEU A 91 2.60 -20.28 5.46
N GLU A 92 2.62 -20.62 4.18
CA GLU A 92 2.19 -21.92 3.65
C GLU A 92 2.98 -23.08 4.27
N SER A 93 4.28 -22.88 4.53
CA SER A 93 5.14 -23.87 5.18
C SER A 93 4.96 -23.99 6.70
N GLN A 94 4.20 -23.10 7.35
CA GLN A 94 3.97 -23.18 8.79
C GLN A 94 3.06 -24.36 9.13
N ASP A 95 3.33 -24.99 10.26
CA ASP A 95 2.39 -25.90 10.91
C ASP A 95 1.16 -25.14 11.38
N ASP A 96 0.01 -25.81 11.37
CA ASP A 96 -1.28 -25.23 11.78
C ASP A 96 -1.27 -24.62 13.19
N SER A 97 -0.49 -25.19 14.12
CA SER A 97 -0.37 -24.67 15.49
C SER A 97 0.36 -23.32 15.59
N ALA A 98 1.18 -22.98 14.59
CA ALA A 98 1.95 -21.75 14.55
C ALA A 98 1.43 -20.75 13.49
N LEU A 99 0.66 -21.24 12.50
CA LEU A 99 0.24 -20.47 11.33
C LEU A 99 -0.47 -19.16 11.69
N LEU A 100 -1.43 -19.19 12.62
CA LEU A 100 -2.20 -17.99 12.96
C LEU A 100 -1.34 -16.91 13.63
N SER A 101 -0.46 -17.32 14.55
CA SER A 101 0.46 -16.39 15.20
C SER A 101 1.49 -15.83 14.22
N ALA A 102 2.00 -16.66 13.31
CA ALA A 102 2.90 -16.22 12.23
C ALA A 102 2.20 -15.24 11.28
N TYR A 103 0.96 -15.53 10.86
CA TYR A 103 0.15 -14.65 10.02
C TYR A 103 -0.01 -13.26 10.65
N PHE A 104 -0.33 -13.23 11.94
CA PHE A 104 -0.46 -11.99 12.69
C PHE A 104 0.84 -11.21 12.81
N ALA A 105 1.96 -11.88 13.05
CA ALA A 105 3.27 -11.22 13.11
C ALA A 105 3.67 -10.61 11.77
N GLU A 106 3.50 -11.36 10.67
CA GLU A 106 3.78 -10.88 9.31
C GLU A 106 2.87 -9.70 8.94
N TRP A 107 1.58 -9.77 9.28
CA TRP A 107 0.64 -8.68 9.05
C TRP A 107 1.04 -7.40 9.79
N ASP A 108 1.42 -7.49 11.07
CA ASP A 108 1.82 -6.32 11.86
C ASP A 108 3.10 -5.69 11.32
N GLN A 109 4.09 -6.51 10.98
CA GLN A 109 5.35 -6.06 10.38
C GLN A 109 5.14 -5.40 9.02
N TYR A 110 4.30 -6.01 8.18
CA TYR A 110 4.01 -5.51 6.85
C TYR A 110 3.23 -4.19 6.90
N THR A 111 2.20 -4.09 7.74
CA THR A 111 1.43 -2.85 7.89
C THR A 111 2.27 -1.73 8.50
N PHE A 112 3.15 -2.03 9.45
CA PHE A 112 4.09 -1.05 9.98
C PHE A 112 5.01 -0.51 8.88
N SER A 113 5.56 -1.39 8.05
CA SER A 113 6.36 -1.00 6.87
C SER A 113 5.56 -0.16 5.88
N ALA A 114 4.31 -0.54 5.60
CA ALA A 114 3.43 0.19 4.69
C ALA A 114 3.25 1.66 5.11
N THR A 115 3.05 1.93 6.40
CA THR A 115 2.93 3.32 6.89
C THR A 115 4.20 4.14 6.70
N LYS A 116 5.38 3.53 6.82
CA LYS A 116 6.67 4.21 6.60
C LYS A 116 6.88 4.51 5.11
N VAL A 117 6.62 3.52 4.26
CA VAL A 117 6.76 3.66 2.81
C VAL A 117 5.77 4.69 2.25
N ASP A 118 4.53 4.70 2.74
CA ASP A 118 3.53 5.71 2.37
C ASP A 118 4.00 7.15 2.67
N ARG A 119 4.62 7.36 3.85
CA ARG A 119 5.20 8.66 4.22
C ARG A 119 6.34 9.09 3.29
N ILE A 120 7.26 8.18 2.97
CA ILE A 120 8.38 8.45 2.07
C ILE A 120 7.88 8.76 0.65
N LEU A 121 6.87 8.02 0.18
CA LEU A 121 6.28 8.16 -1.14
C LEU A 121 5.10 9.15 -1.18
N ASN A 122 4.92 10.00 -0.16
CA ASN A 122 3.79 10.93 -0.11
C ASN A 122 3.75 11.89 -1.31
N LEU A 123 4.90 12.28 -1.87
CA LEU A 123 4.95 13.08 -3.10
C LEU A 123 4.40 12.31 -4.31
N LEU A 124 4.55 10.99 -4.36
CA LEU A 124 3.93 10.13 -5.37
C LEU A 124 2.42 10.08 -5.20
N ASN A 125 1.95 9.91 -3.96
CA ASN A 125 0.52 10.00 -3.62
C ASN A 125 -0.08 11.33 -4.14
N ARG A 126 0.57 12.45 -3.82
CA ARG A 126 0.06 13.79 -4.11
C ARG A 126 0.10 14.17 -5.59
N HIS A 127 1.20 13.87 -6.29
CA HIS A 127 1.44 14.42 -7.63
C HIS A 127 1.13 13.44 -8.77
N TYR A 128 1.24 12.13 -8.51
CA TYR A 128 0.92 11.10 -9.50
C TYR A 128 -0.43 10.46 -9.22
N ILE A 129 -0.62 9.87 -8.03
CA ILE A 129 -1.79 9.04 -7.75
C ILE A 129 -3.07 9.87 -7.72
N LEU A 130 -3.14 10.92 -6.89
CA LEU A 130 -4.32 11.79 -6.78
C LEU A 130 -4.76 12.32 -8.15
N ARG A 131 -3.80 12.71 -9.00
CA ARG A 131 -4.08 13.16 -10.37
C ARG A 131 -4.74 12.06 -11.20
N ASN A 132 -4.15 10.88 -11.28
CA ASN A 132 -4.70 9.78 -12.08
C ASN A 132 -6.06 9.28 -11.56
N THR A 133 -6.24 9.27 -10.23
CA THR A 133 -7.50 8.95 -9.56
C THR A 133 -8.59 9.98 -9.91
N SER A 134 -8.26 11.28 -9.90
CA SER A 134 -9.19 12.35 -10.32
C SER A 134 -9.57 12.31 -11.80
N GLU A 135 -8.69 11.75 -12.65
CA GLU A 135 -8.96 11.46 -14.07
C GLU A 135 -9.84 10.19 -14.25
N GLY A 136 -10.26 9.53 -13.17
CA GLY A 136 -11.13 8.35 -13.19
C GLY A 136 -10.42 7.04 -13.53
N LYS A 137 -9.09 6.98 -13.45
CA LYS A 137 -8.35 5.73 -13.72
C LYS A 137 -8.51 4.75 -12.57
N LYS A 138 -9.05 3.57 -12.89
CA LYS A 138 -9.12 2.42 -11.97
C LYS A 138 -7.78 1.71 -11.83
N GLY A 139 -7.61 0.96 -10.74
CA GLY A 139 -6.42 0.13 -10.49
C GLY A 139 -5.19 0.91 -10.04
N ILE A 140 -5.33 2.19 -9.67
CA ILE A 140 -4.27 3.00 -9.06
C ILE A 140 -4.74 3.38 -7.65
N TYR A 141 -4.04 2.85 -6.66
CA TYR A 141 -4.33 3.03 -5.24
C TYR A 141 -3.25 3.89 -4.59
N PRO A 142 -3.58 4.76 -3.62
CA PRO A 142 -2.61 5.36 -2.69
C PRO A 142 -1.65 4.30 -2.15
N ILE A 143 -0.41 4.67 -1.85
CA ILE A 143 0.63 3.69 -1.52
C ILE A 143 0.23 2.79 -0.34
N LEU A 144 -0.35 3.33 0.73
CA LEU A 144 -0.88 2.49 1.82
C LEU A 144 -1.91 1.45 1.32
N LEU A 145 -2.88 1.86 0.50
CA LEU A 145 -3.92 0.96 -0.02
C LEU A 145 -3.38 -0.02 -1.07
N LEU A 146 -2.35 0.36 -1.84
CA LEU A 146 -1.62 -0.57 -2.68
C LEU A 146 -1.03 -1.73 -1.86
N HIS A 147 -0.50 -1.47 -0.66
CA HIS A 147 -0.02 -2.54 0.20
C HIS A 147 -1.14 -3.51 0.59
N PHE A 148 -2.34 -3.00 0.86
CA PHE A 148 -3.51 -3.81 1.22
C PHE A 148 -4.03 -4.66 0.05
N VAL A 149 -4.12 -4.07 -1.14
CA VAL A 149 -4.45 -4.80 -2.39
C VAL A 149 -3.45 -5.92 -2.66
N GLN A 150 -2.16 -5.63 -2.46
CA GLN A 150 -1.10 -6.62 -2.63
C GLN A 150 -1.17 -7.71 -1.57
N TRP A 151 -1.45 -7.38 -0.30
CA TRP A 151 -1.65 -8.39 0.76
C TRP A 151 -2.79 -9.35 0.41
N ARG A 152 -3.93 -8.81 -0.02
CA ARG A 152 -5.09 -9.61 -0.44
C ARG A 152 -4.70 -10.61 -1.54
N SER A 153 -4.16 -10.11 -2.64
CA SER A 153 -3.89 -10.93 -3.83
C SER A 153 -2.69 -11.87 -3.69
N GLN A 154 -1.65 -11.49 -2.93
CA GLN A 154 -0.40 -12.27 -2.88
C GLN A 154 -0.31 -13.20 -1.68
N VAL A 155 -0.97 -12.87 -0.57
CA VAL A 155 -0.94 -13.64 0.69
C VAL A 155 -2.32 -14.22 1.00
N TRP A 156 -3.33 -13.38 1.23
CA TRP A 156 -4.63 -13.82 1.74
C TRP A 156 -5.28 -14.89 0.85
N ASP A 157 -5.31 -14.68 -0.46
CA ASP A 157 -5.91 -15.61 -1.42
C ASP A 157 -5.29 -17.02 -1.37
N LYS A 158 -4.05 -17.16 -0.87
CA LYS A 158 -3.35 -18.44 -0.75
C LYS A 158 -3.53 -19.12 0.60
N VAL A 159 -3.54 -18.35 1.69
CA VAL A 159 -3.51 -18.90 3.05
C VAL A 159 -4.84 -18.79 3.80
N SER A 160 -5.80 -18.00 3.31
CA SER A 160 -7.05 -17.65 4.00
C SER A 160 -7.79 -18.87 4.56
N SER A 161 -8.00 -19.92 3.77
CA SER A 161 -8.73 -21.11 4.25
C SER A 161 -8.10 -21.70 5.51
N ARG A 162 -6.78 -21.92 5.50
CA ARG A 162 -6.05 -22.49 6.65
C ARG A 162 -5.99 -21.52 7.81
N VAL A 163 -5.79 -20.23 7.54
CA VAL A 163 -5.78 -19.19 8.59
C VAL A 163 -7.14 -19.12 9.29
N ILE A 164 -8.25 -19.19 8.55
CA ILE A 164 -9.61 -19.21 9.11
C ILE A 164 -9.83 -20.48 9.93
N ASP A 165 -9.38 -21.65 9.46
CA ASP A 165 -9.47 -22.91 10.22
C ASP A 165 -8.67 -22.85 11.53
N CYS A 166 -7.50 -22.21 11.52
CA CYS A 166 -6.69 -22.00 12.72
C CYS A 166 -7.35 -20.98 13.66
N ALA A 167 -7.91 -19.90 13.13
CA ALA A 167 -8.62 -18.88 13.90
C ALA A 167 -9.89 -19.41 14.56
N GLN A 168 -10.64 -20.27 13.86
CA GLN A 168 -11.81 -20.92 14.43
C GLN A 168 -11.42 -21.86 15.58
N ARG A 169 -10.40 -22.72 15.38
CA ARG A 169 -9.86 -23.58 16.44
C ARG A 169 -9.32 -22.80 17.62
N ALA A 170 -8.69 -21.66 17.36
CA ALA A 170 -8.16 -20.78 18.39
C ALA A 170 -9.29 -20.33 19.33
N VAL A 171 -10.36 -19.76 18.76
CA VAL A 171 -11.54 -19.31 19.51
C VAL A 171 -12.24 -20.45 20.24
N GLU A 172 -12.45 -21.60 19.58
CA GLU A 172 -13.12 -22.77 20.18
C GLU A 172 -12.34 -23.38 21.36
N LYS A 173 -11.01 -23.39 21.28
CA LYS A 173 -10.14 -24.00 22.30
C LYS A 173 -9.58 -23.00 23.30
N ASN A 174 -9.92 -21.72 23.16
CA ASN A 174 -9.39 -20.62 23.96
C ASN A 174 -7.86 -20.62 24.02
N ASP A 175 -7.22 -20.70 22.85
CA ASP A 175 -5.75 -20.66 22.73
C ASP A 175 -5.17 -19.24 22.91
N GLY A 176 -3.84 -19.10 22.77
CA GLY A 176 -3.14 -17.83 22.92
C GLY A 176 -3.51 -16.73 21.90
N ASN A 177 -4.13 -17.06 20.76
CA ASN A 177 -4.56 -16.11 19.73
C ASN A 177 -6.00 -15.65 19.91
N THR A 178 -6.78 -16.31 20.77
CA THR A 178 -8.21 -16.04 21.00
C THR A 178 -8.51 -14.58 21.33
N GLY A 179 -7.71 -13.95 22.20
CA GLY A 179 -7.90 -12.56 22.59
C GLY A 179 -7.83 -11.62 21.39
N ARG A 180 -6.76 -11.73 20.60
CA ARG A 180 -6.58 -10.94 19.38
C ARG A 180 -7.70 -11.18 18.36
N MET A 181 -8.15 -12.42 18.22
CA MET A 181 -9.21 -12.75 17.28
C MET A 181 -10.55 -12.13 17.71
N ASN A 182 -10.87 -12.19 19.00
CA ASN A 182 -12.05 -11.52 19.56
C ASN A 182 -11.99 -10.00 19.39
N ASP A 183 -10.81 -9.39 19.57
CA ASP A 183 -10.63 -7.95 19.35
C ASP A 183 -10.90 -7.56 17.88
N MET A 184 -10.43 -8.37 16.93
CA MET A 184 -10.70 -8.16 15.50
C MET A 184 -12.19 -8.31 15.17
N ILE A 185 -12.87 -9.30 15.74
CA ILE A 185 -14.32 -9.49 15.58
C ILE A 185 -15.09 -8.29 16.11
N GLN A 186 -14.80 -7.84 17.33
CA GLN A 186 -15.44 -6.67 17.92
C GLN A 186 -15.15 -5.39 17.14
N SER A 187 -13.93 -5.22 16.63
CA SER A 187 -13.55 -4.09 15.79
C SER A 187 -14.34 -4.07 14.48
N PHE A 188 -14.47 -5.23 13.83
CA PHE A 188 -15.26 -5.39 12.62
C PHE A 188 -16.75 -5.08 12.86
N GLU A 189 -17.35 -5.60 13.94
CA GLU A 189 -18.74 -5.30 14.31
C GLU A 189 -18.97 -3.80 14.55
N LYS A 190 -18.02 -3.11 15.20
CA LYS A 190 -18.08 -1.66 15.43
C LYS A 190 -17.89 -0.83 14.18
N SER A 191 -17.25 -1.36 13.14
CA SER A 191 -17.02 -0.63 11.88
C SER A 191 -18.32 -0.34 11.11
N GLY A 192 -19.45 -0.96 11.48
CA GLY A 192 -20.77 -0.63 10.98
C GLY A 192 -20.97 -0.94 9.49
N VAL A 193 -20.15 -1.84 8.94
CA VAL A 193 -20.25 -2.33 7.56
C VAL A 193 -21.47 -3.26 7.48
N ASP A 194 -22.60 -2.72 7.01
CA ASP A 194 -23.91 -3.36 6.85
C ASP A 194 -24.21 -4.46 7.89
N THR A 195 -24.49 -4.03 9.11
CA THR A 195 -24.93 -4.88 10.22
C THR A 195 -26.20 -5.69 9.89
N ASP A 196 -26.99 -5.27 8.90
CA ASP A 196 -28.17 -6.00 8.41
C ASP A 196 -27.81 -7.30 7.67
N ALA A 197 -26.57 -7.43 7.16
CA ALA A 197 -26.05 -8.68 6.58
C ALA A 197 -25.36 -9.58 7.62
N ILE A 198 -25.14 -9.11 8.86
CA ILE A 198 -24.41 -9.84 9.91
C ILE A 198 -25.36 -10.69 10.77
N SER A 199 -26.66 -10.37 10.80
CA SER A 199 -27.67 -11.02 11.65
C SER A 199 -28.00 -12.49 11.30
N GLY A 200 -27.23 -13.14 10.41
CA GLY A 200 -27.40 -14.55 10.05
C GLY A 200 -26.12 -15.26 9.59
N ASP A 201 -24.95 -14.62 9.70
CA ASP A 201 -23.68 -15.25 9.32
C ASP A 201 -23.22 -16.24 10.39
N ASP A 202 -22.73 -17.40 9.96
CA ASP A 202 -22.07 -18.36 10.84
C ASP A 202 -20.75 -17.79 11.41
N ASP A 203 -20.28 -18.38 12.52
CA ASP A 203 -19.07 -17.91 13.21
C ASP A 203 -17.83 -17.93 12.31
N ARG A 204 -17.75 -18.87 11.37
CA ARG A 204 -16.65 -18.97 10.41
C ARG A 204 -16.63 -17.77 9.46
N THR A 205 -17.79 -17.35 8.99
CA THR A 205 -17.95 -16.21 8.09
C THR A 205 -17.66 -14.90 8.82
N ARG A 206 -18.11 -14.78 10.08
CA ARG A 206 -17.73 -13.66 10.96
C ARG A 206 -16.21 -13.57 11.13
N ILE A 207 -15.54 -14.68 11.44
CA ILE A 207 -14.07 -14.74 11.56
C ILE A 207 -13.38 -14.32 10.26
N ARG A 208 -13.81 -14.86 9.12
CA ARG A 208 -13.27 -14.48 7.79
C ARG A 208 -13.38 -12.97 7.57
N LYS A 209 -14.57 -12.41 7.67
CA LYS A 209 -14.81 -10.97 7.44
C LYS A 209 -13.98 -10.10 8.40
N SER A 210 -13.84 -10.54 9.65
CA SER A 210 -13.02 -9.84 10.65
C SER A 210 -11.53 -9.83 10.30
N LEU A 211 -11.01 -10.93 9.75
CA LEU A 211 -9.63 -11.04 9.26
C LEU A 211 -9.39 -10.23 7.99
N GLU A 212 -10.40 -10.10 7.12
CA GLU A 212 -10.32 -9.35 5.87
C GLU A 212 -10.48 -7.84 6.04
N ALA A 213 -11.28 -7.42 7.02
CA ALA A 213 -11.64 -6.03 7.23
C ALA A 213 -10.45 -5.04 7.21
N PRO A 214 -9.29 -5.33 7.84
CA PRO A 214 -8.16 -4.40 7.87
C PRO A 214 -7.60 -4.01 6.49
N PHE A 215 -7.77 -4.83 5.45
CA PHE A 215 -7.25 -4.56 4.10
C PHE A 215 -8.34 -4.41 3.04
N VAL A 216 -9.60 -4.68 3.38
CA VAL A 216 -10.73 -4.60 2.43
C VAL A 216 -11.48 -3.27 2.54
N LEU A 217 -11.81 -2.83 3.76
CA LEU A 217 -12.79 -1.76 3.95
C LEU A 217 -12.38 -0.44 3.31
N GLU A 218 -11.13 -0.02 3.51
CA GLU A 218 -10.63 1.23 2.93
C GLU A 218 -10.41 1.15 1.41
N VAL A 219 -10.10 -0.05 0.88
CA VAL A 219 -9.97 -0.27 -0.57
C VAL A 219 -11.33 -0.17 -1.24
N GLU A 220 -12.34 -0.87 -0.72
CA GLU A 220 -13.69 -0.82 -1.27
C GLU A 220 -14.30 0.58 -1.16
N LYS A 221 -14.03 1.30 -0.06
CA LYS A 221 -14.46 2.68 0.09
C LYS A 221 -13.89 3.57 -1.01
N LEU A 222 -12.59 3.47 -1.29
CA LEU A 222 -11.96 4.20 -2.38
C LEU A 222 -12.58 3.83 -3.74
N GLU A 223 -12.81 2.55 -4.00
CA GLU A 223 -13.39 2.08 -5.26
C GLU A 223 -14.83 2.61 -5.47
N ARG A 224 -15.66 2.63 -4.41
CA ARG A 224 -16.99 3.26 -4.44
C ARG A 224 -16.89 4.75 -4.76
N GLU A 225 -16.02 5.49 -4.09
CA GLU A 225 -15.80 6.92 -4.35
C GLU A 225 -15.34 7.16 -5.80
N LEU A 226 -14.50 6.28 -6.35
CA LEU A 226 -14.03 6.37 -7.73
C LEU A 226 -15.14 6.14 -8.76
N ASP A 227 -16.02 5.18 -8.52
CA ASP A 227 -17.17 4.90 -9.38
C ASP A 227 -18.15 6.09 -9.43
N GLU A 228 -18.37 6.76 -8.29
CA GLU A 228 -19.17 7.98 -8.22
C GLU A 228 -18.56 9.14 -9.03
N ILE A 229 -17.24 9.32 -8.95
CA ILE A 229 -16.51 10.35 -9.71
C ILE A 229 -16.63 10.07 -11.21
N ALA A 230 -16.43 8.81 -11.62
CA ALA A 230 -16.54 8.41 -13.02
C ALA A 230 -17.97 8.66 -13.58
N ALA A 231 -19.00 8.35 -12.80
CA ALA A 231 -20.39 8.61 -13.17
C ALA A 231 -20.68 10.11 -13.35
N LYS A 232 -20.23 10.95 -12.41
CA LYS A 232 -20.39 12.42 -12.49
C LYS A 232 -19.69 13.00 -13.73
N ASN A 233 -18.47 12.55 -14.02
CA ASN A 233 -17.71 12.99 -15.19
C ASN A 233 -18.35 12.54 -16.52
N GLY A 234 -18.98 11.36 -16.55
CA GLY A 234 -19.75 10.87 -17.70
C GLY A 234 -20.96 11.74 -18.00
N ASN A 235 -21.77 12.05 -16.98
CA ASN A 235 -22.98 12.86 -17.13
C ASN A 235 -22.69 14.28 -17.63
N MET A 236 -21.62 14.91 -17.15
CA MET A 236 -21.21 16.26 -17.57
C MET A 236 -20.81 16.32 -19.06
N LYS A 237 -20.20 15.26 -19.59
CA LYS A 237 -19.88 15.18 -21.03
C LYS A 237 -21.12 15.02 -21.91
N VAL A 238 -22.16 14.34 -21.44
CA VAL A 238 -23.42 14.16 -22.18
C VAL A 238 -24.20 15.48 -22.26
N GLU A 239 -24.25 16.25 -21.18
CA GLU A 239 -24.90 17.58 -21.17
C GLU A 239 -24.19 18.60 -22.05
N MET A 240 -22.86 18.56 -22.13
CA MET A 240 -22.07 19.44 -23.00
C MET A 240 -22.10 19.02 -24.48
N GLY A 241 -22.37 17.75 -24.78
CA GLY A 241 -22.55 17.25 -26.15
C GLY A 241 -23.96 17.37 -26.71
N SER A 242 -24.93 17.78 -25.88
CA SER A 242 -26.35 17.95 -26.26
C SER A 242 -26.77 19.42 -26.44
N ARG A 243 -25.81 20.35 -26.48
CA ARG A 243 -25.99 21.78 -26.79
C ARG A 243 -25.29 22.12 -28.09
#